data_AF-A0A0Q9K9F0-F1
#
_entry.id   AF-A0A0Q9K9F0-F1
#
_cell.length_a   1.000
_cell.length_b   1.000
_cell.length_c   1.000
_cell.angle_alpha   90.00
_cell.angle_beta   90.00
_cell.angle_gamma   90.00
#
_symmetry.space_group_name_H-M   'P 1'
#
loop_
_entity.id
_entity.type
_entity.pdbx_description
1 polymer ?
#
loop_
_entity_poly.entity_id
_entity_poly.type
_entity_poly.pdbx_seq_one_letter_code
_entity_poly.pdbx_strand_id
1 'polypeptide(L)'
;MTCFRVTGMPVAALKHIVDLALQGDSTISERRAILEKHKEELKKQQLELDRAFEAVNYKLSKYDSIQNGKSDSSSEFTMNP
;
A
#
# COMPACT_ATOMS: atom_id res chain seq x y z
N MET A 1 -19.14 2.35 -0.19
CA MET A 1 -18.73 1.46 -1.30
C MET A 1 -17.57 2.01 -2.14
N THR A 2 -17.39 3.32 -2.27
CA THR A 2 -16.35 3.92 -3.12
C THR A 2 -14.91 3.63 -2.68
N CYS A 3 -14.65 3.51 -1.36
CA CYS A 3 -13.30 3.27 -0.83
C CYS A 3 -12.70 1.90 -1.19
N PHE A 4 -13.52 0.86 -1.36
CA PHE A 4 -13.02 -0.47 -1.71
C PHE A 4 -12.48 -0.55 -3.14
N ARG A 5 -13.11 0.17 -4.07
CA ARG A 5 -12.61 0.28 -5.45
C ARG A 5 -11.29 1.04 -5.53
N VAL A 6 -11.13 2.08 -4.71
CA VAL A 6 -9.89 2.87 -4.65
C VAL A 6 -8.73 2.06 -4.08
N THR A 7 -9.02 1.13 -3.18
CA THR A 7 -8.03 0.24 -2.54
C THR A 7 -7.73 -1.02 -3.35
N GLY A 8 -8.13 -1.07 -4.63
CA GLY A 8 -7.82 -2.18 -5.53
C GLY A 8 -8.62 -3.45 -5.28
N MET A 9 -9.68 -3.42 -4.46
CA MET A 9 -10.54 -4.59 -4.29
C MET A 9 -11.21 -4.93 -5.64
N PRO A 10 -11.08 -6.17 -6.15
CA PRO A 10 -11.69 -6.54 -7.40
C PRO A 10 -13.21 -6.46 -7.29
N VAL A 11 -13.87 -6.02 -8.37
CA VAL A 11 -15.34 -5.90 -8.44
C VAL A 11 -16.03 -7.24 -8.11
N ALA A 12 -15.39 -8.37 -8.43
CA ALA A 12 -15.87 -9.70 -8.06
C ALA A 12 -15.96 -9.92 -6.54
N ALA A 13 -14.97 -9.45 -5.76
CA ALA A 13 -15.01 -9.56 -4.30
C ALA A 13 -16.10 -8.67 -3.69
N LEU A 14 -16.30 -7.47 -4.25
CA LEU A 14 -17.40 -6.61 -3.83
C LEU A 14 -18.76 -7.22 -4.11
N LYS A 15 -18.94 -7.82 -5.29
CA LYS A 15 -20.17 -8.55 -5.63
C LYS A 15 -20.40 -9.71 -4.65
N HIS A 16 -19.36 -10.47 -4.34
CA HIS A 16 -19.46 -11.57 -3.39
C HIS A 16 -19.88 -11.13 -1.99
N ILE A 17 -19.34 -10.02 -1.46
CA ILE A 17 -19.79 -9.46 -0.16
C ILE A 17 -21.26 -9.03 -0.21
N VAL A 18 -21.71 -8.46 -1.33
CA VAL A 18 -23.12 -8.06 -1.52
C VAL A 18 -24.02 -9.30 -1.57
N ASP A 19 -23.65 -10.32 -2.32
CA ASP A 19 -24.40 -11.59 -2.42
C ASP A 19 -24.53 -12.26 -1.03
N LEU A 20 -23.45 -12.28 -0.24
CA LEU A 20 -23.48 -12.76 1.14
C LEU A 20 -24.36 -11.88 2.03
N ALA A 21 -24.34 -10.56 1.87
CA ALA A 21 -25.17 -9.66 2.66
C ALA A 21 -26.67 -9.86 2.39
N LEU A 22 -27.04 -10.24 1.16
CA LEU A 22 -28.42 -10.58 0.79
C LEU A 22 -28.92 -11.87 1.45
N GLN A 23 -28.02 -12.78 1.82
CA GLN A 23 -28.36 -14.01 2.56
C GLN A 23 -28.61 -13.77 4.06
N GLY A 24 -28.38 -12.54 4.55
CA GLY A 24 -28.68 -12.13 5.92
C GLY A 24 -27.54 -12.39 6.91
N ASP A 25 -27.89 -12.50 8.18
CA ASP A 25 -26.93 -12.46 9.30
C ASP A 25 -26.11 -13.75 9.45
N SER A 26 -26.53 -14.85 8.85
CA SER A 26 -25.80 -16.13 8.82
C SER A 26 -24.42 -16.01 8.16
N THR A 27 -24.22 -15.02 7.27
CA THR A 27 -22.97 -14.83 6.50
C THR A 27 -22.05 -13.77 7.11
N ILE A 28 -22.35 -13.23 8.30
CA ILE A 28 -21.53 -12.18 8.93
C ILE A 28 -20.07 -12.64 9.09
N SER A 29 -19.86 -13.89 9.50
CA SER A 29 -18.52 -14.46 9.67
C SER A 29 -17.73 -14.49 8.36
N GLU A 30 -18.37 -14.86 7.25
CA GLU A 30 -17.73 -14.92 5.93
C GLU A 30 -17.42 -13.51 5.41
N ARG A 31 -18.38 -12.59 5.52
CA ARG A 31 -18.17 -11.17 5.16
C ARG A 31 -17.00 -10.57 5.95
N ARG A 32 -16.90 -10.89 7.24
CA ARG A 32 -15.79 -10.45 8.10
C ARG A 32 -14.46 -11.02 7.64
N ALA A 33 -14.40 -12.32 7.29
CA ALA A 33 -13.17 -12.96 6.81
C ALA A 33 -12.65 -12.31 5.52
N ILE A 34 -13.55 -11.99 4.58
CA ILE A 34 -13.18 -11.29 3.33
C ILE A 34 -12.59 -9.90 3.63
N LEU A 35 -13.23 -9.14 4.53
CA LEU A 35 -12.77 -7.81 4.89
C LEU A 35 -11.44 -7.83 5.65
N GLU A 36 -11.22 -8.81 6.53
CA GLU A 36 -9.95 -8.93 7.26
C GLU A 36 -8.81 -9.27 6.29
N LYS A 37 -9.04 -10.18 5.35
CA LYS A 37 -8.06 -10.49 4.29
C LYS A 37 -7.71 -9.24 3.47
N HIS A 38 -8.71 -8.47 3.03
CA HIS A 38 -8.48 -7.23 2.28
C HIS A 38 -7.69 -6.20 3.11
N LYS A 39 -7.97 -6.12 4.41
CA LYS A 39 -7.24 -5.25 5.34
C LYS A 39 -5.77 -5.66 5.46
N GLU A 40 -5.46 -6.96 5.48
CA GLU A 40 -4.07 -7.43 5.46
C GLU A 40 -3.36 -7.09 4.16
N GLU A 41 -4.02 -7.23 3.02
CA GLU A 41 -3.49 -6.85 1.70
C GLU A 41 -3.19 -5.35 1.65
N LEU A 42 -4.09 -4.51 2.18
CA LEU A 42 -3.87 -3.07 2.28
C LEU A 42 -2.67 -2.70 3.15
N LYS A 43 -2.49 -3.37 4.28
CA LYS A 43 -1.31 -3.15 5.14
C LYS A 43 -0.01 -3.48 4.42
N LYS A 44 0.00 -4.55 3.62
CA LYS A 44 1.18 -4.91 2.81
C LYS A 44 1.46 -3.84 1.76
N GLN A 45 0.45 -3.36 1.06
CA GLN A 45 0.60 -2.27 0.08
C GLN A 45 1.10 -0.98 0.73
N GLN A 46 0.61 -0.65 1.94
CA GLN A 46 1.10 0.50 2.70
C GLN A 46 2.58 0.37 3.02
N LEU A 47 3.04 -0.78 3.51
CA LEU A 47 4.45 -1.01 3.82
C LEU A 47 5.35 -0.86 2.58
N GLU A 48 4.92 -1.38 1.43
CA GLU A 48 5.67 -1.26 0.18
C GLU A 48 5.73 0.20 -0.32
N LEU A 49 4.63 0.94 -0.16
CA LEU A 49 4.60 2.38 -0.45
C LEU A 49 5.52 3.15 0.48
N ASP A 50 5.53 2.85 1.78
CA ASP A 50 6.40 3.51 2.76
C ASP A 50 7.88 3.31 2.40
N ARG A 51 8.26 2.08 2.01
CA ARG A 51 9.62 1.78 1.51
C ARG A 51 9.96 2.55 0.24
N ALA A 52 9.02 2.63 -0.69
CA ALA A 52 9.21 3.41 -1.91
C ALA A 52 9.39 4.91 -1.61
N PHE A 53 8.60 5.46 -0.69
CA PHE A 53 8.75 6.83 -0.22
C PHE A 53 10.10 7.07 0.45
N GLU A 54 10.59 6.14 1.26
CA GLU A 54 11.92 6.24 1.88
C GLU A 54 13.02 6.35 0.81
N ALA A 55 12.98 5.49 -0.21
CA ALA A 55 13.93 5.52 -1.31
C ALA A 55 13.87 6.83 -2.12
N VAL A 56 12.66 7.34 -2.37
CA VAL A 56 12.45 8.63 -3.05
C VAL A 56 12.98 9.79 -2.20
N ASN A 57 12.63 9.82 -0.91
CA ASN A 57 13.07 10.86 0.02
C ASN A 57 14.59 10.88 0.19
N TYR A 58 15.23 9.71 0.24
CA TYR A 58 16.69 9.62 0.24
C TYR A 58 17.30 10.29 -1.00
N LYS A 59 16.79 9.96 -2.19
CA LYS A 59 17.28 10.56 -3.45
C LYS A 59 17.05 12.08 -3.50
N LEU A 60 15.88 12.54 -3.08
CA LEU A 60 15.57 13.97 -3.02
C LEU A 60 16.50 14.70 -2.04
N SER A 61 16.72 14.16 -0.83
CA SER A 61 17.64 14.74 0.14
C SER A 61 19.08 14.82 -0.38
N LYS A 62 19.53 13.81 -1.14
CA LYS A 62 20.82 13.85 -1.84
C LYS A 62 20.88 14.98 -2.87
N TYR A 63 19.84 15.14 -3.69
CA TYR A 63 19.78 16.21 -4.67
C TYR A 63 19.72 17.60 -4.03
N ASP A 64 18.94 17.78 -2.95
CA ASP A 64 18.90 19.02 -2.18
C ASP A 64 20.28 19.39 -1.62
N SER A 65 21.04 18.39 -1.17
CA SER A 65 22.39 18.59 -0.62
C SER A 65 23.39 19.02 -1.71
N ILE A 66 23.30 18.44 -2.90
CA ILE A 66 24.10 18.80 -4.08
C ILE A 66 23.73 20.21 -4.55
N GLN A 67 22.44 20.52 -4.65
CA GLN A 67 21.95 21.80 -5.12
C GLN A 67 22.30 22.94 -4.15
N ASN A 68 22.35 22.66 -2.85
CA ASN A 68 22.72 23.63 -1.82
C ASN A 68 24.25 23.73 -1.59
N GLY A 69 25.06 23.12 -2.47
CA GLY A 69 26.51 23.32 -2.49
C GLY A 69 27.27 22.72 -1.31
N LYS A 70 26.72 21.75 -0.58
CA LYS A 70 27.49 20.97 0.39
C LYS A 70 28.29 19.91 -0.34
N SER A 71 29.54 20.21 -0.58
CA SER A 71 30.55 19.28 -1.09
C SER A 71 30.81 18.17 -0.07
N ASP A 72 30.12 17.05 -0.18
CA ASP A 72 30.59 15.79 0.39
C ASP A 72 31.12 14.91 -0.74
N SER A 73 32.42 15.04 -0.94
CA SER A 73 33.23 14.10 -1.70
C SER A 73 33.27 12.76 -0.97
N SER A 74 32.38 11.83 -1.35
CA SER A 74 32.71 10.40 -1.49
C SER A 74 31.53 9.68 -2.10
N SER A 75 31.74 9.28 -3.35
CA SER A 75 31.01 8.26 -4.05
C SER A 75 30.98 6.96 -3.23
N GLU A 76 29.80 6.44 -2.94
CA GLU A 76 29.63 5.00 -2.82
C GLU A 76 28.25 4.65 -3.36
N PHE A 77 28.25 4.17 -4.60
CA PHE A 77 27.09 3.61 -5.27
C PHE A 77 26.87 2.20 -4.69
N THR A 78 26.19 2.10 -3.54
CA THR A 78 25.70 0.81 -3.05
C THR A 78 24.23 0.65 -3.42
N MET A 79 24.02 0.14 -4.63
CA MET A 79 22.80 -0.57 -4.99
C MET A 79 22.80 -1.87 -4.18
N ASN A 80 22.16 -1.87 -3.00
CA ASN A 80 21.92 -3.12 -2.27
C ASN A 80 20.67 -3.81 -2.83
N PRO A 81 20.70 -5.14 -2.99
CA PRO A 81 19.66 -5.95 -3.63
C PRO A 81 18.35 -6.01 -2.84
#